data_AF-A0A4P8XG61-F1
#
_entry.id   AF-A0A4P8XG61-F1
#
_cell.length_a   1.000
_cell.length_b   1.000
_cell.length_c   1.000
_cell.angle_alpha   90.00
_cell.angle_beta   90.00
_cell.angle_gamma   90.00
#
_symmetry.space_group_name_H-M   'P 1'
#
loop_
_entity.id
_entity.type
_entity.pdbx_description
1 polymer ?
#
loop_
_entity_poly.entity_id
_entity_poly.type
_entity_poly.pdbx_seq_one_letter_code
_entity_poly.pdbx_strand_id
1 'polypeptide(L)'
;MWMPLVPVPQEVGTMTFASGSHKLGYVSRKEISDESHTTLGQFIEAKHIPQVNYGAMTAGDATFHAGWTIHSAPGNPTDQMRKVMTIIYVADGTVIANPESKAQESDLNKWLPGLAPGDLAASPLNPLVYQADSK
;
A
#
# COMPACT_ATOMS: atom_id res chain seq x y z
N MET A 1 -3.20 -1.02 -5.45
CA MET A 1 -4.52 -0.42 -5.76
C MET A 1 -5.28 -0.22 -4.47
N TRP A 2 -5.97 0.89 -4.36
CA TRP A 2 -6.96 1.16 -3.31
C TRP A 2 -8.24 1.64 -3.98
N MET A 3 -9.37 1.01 -3.67
CA MET A 3 -10.66 1.28 -4.29
C MET A 3 -11.74 1.29 -3.20
N PRO A 4 -12.53 2.36 -3.04
CA PRO A 4 -13.63 2.36 -2.11
C PRO A 4 -14.81 1.57 -2.70
N LEU A 5 -15.45 0.76 -1.85
CA LEU A 5 -16.63 -0.04 -2.20
C LEU A 5 -17.94 0.71 -1.92
N VAL A 6 -17.84 1.90 -1.34
CA VAL A 6 -18.92 2.83 -1.00
C VAL A 6 -18.45 4.25 -1.32
N PRO A 7 -19.33 5.22 -1.57
CA PRO A 7 -18.92 6.62 -1.68
C PRO A 7 -18.11 7.06 -0.45
N VAL A 8 -17.00 7.74 -0.69
CA VAL A 8 -16.14 8.35 0.35
C VAL A 8 -16.33 9.85 0.25
N PRO A 9 -17.04 10.48 1.21
CA PRO A 9 -17.25 11.91 1.20
C PRO A 9 -15.97 12.65 1.62
N GLN A 10 -15.90 13.94 1.32
CA GLN A 10 -14.72 14.78 1.53
C GLN A 10 -14.26 14.77 3.00
N GLU A 11 -15.21 14.77 3.95
CA GLU A 11 -14.92 14.76 5.39
C GLU A 11 -14.33 13.44 5.90
N VAL A 12 -14.64 12.31 5.27
CA VAL A 12 -13.99 11.02 5.59
C VAL A 12 -12.59 10.97 4.97
N GLY A 13 -12.46 11.54 3.78
CA GLY A 13 -11.20 11.68 3.07
C GLY A 13 -10.65 10.37 2.50
N THR A 14 -9.95 10.50 1.38
CA THR A 14 -9.17 9.42 0.78
C THR A 14 -7.76 9.37 1.36
N MET A 15 -6.93 8.52 0.77
CA MET A 15 -5.50 8.52 1.04
C MET A 15 -4.84 9.83 0.56
N THR A 16 -3.82 10.26 1.30
CA THR A 16 -2.87 11.31 0.93
C THR A 16 -1.56 10.66 0.54
N PHE A 17 -0.95 11.12 -0.54
CA PHE A 17 0.28 10.56 -1.11
C PHE A 17 1.38 11.61 -1.18
N ALA A 18 2.61 11.23 -0.80
CA ALA A 18 3.79 12.07 -1.00
C ALA A 18 4.35 11.86 -2.43
N SER A 19 4.23 12.90 -3.25
CA SER A 19 4.53 12.85 -4.68
C SER A 19 6.00 12.55 -4.94
N GLY A 20 6.27 11.54 -5.77
CA GLY A 20 7.63 11.14 -6.13
C GLY A 20 8.41 10.40 -5.04
N SER A 21 7.86 10.19 -3.84
CA SER A 21 8.59 9.56 -2.74
C SER A 21 9.03 8.13 -3.02
N HIS A 22 8.35 7.42 -3.93
CA HIS A 22 8.74 6.08 -4.37
C HIS A 22 10.16 6.02 -4.96
N LYS A 23 10.69 7.15 -5.45
CA LYS A 23 12.05 7.25 -5.98
C LYS A 23 13.12 7.34 -4.88
N LEU A 24 12.71 7.56 -3.63
CA LEU A 24 13.60 7.66 -2.47
C LEU A 24 13.98 6.29 -1.91
N GLY A 25 13.37 5.21 -2.42
CA GLY A 25 13.62 3.86 -1.94
C GLY A 25 13.01 3.60 -0.57
N TYR A 26 13.68 2.75 0.20
CA TYR A 26 13.25 2.35 1.53
C TYR A 26 13.64 3.41 2.57
N VAL A 27 12.68 4.28 2.94
CA VAL A 27 12.92 5.46 3.78
C VAL A 27 12.87 5.16 5.29
N SER A 28 12.12 4.14 5.73
CA SER A 28 11.96 3.83 7.16
C SER A 28 11.66 2.35 7.41
N ARG A 29 12.27 1.80 8.46
CA ARG A 29 12.02 0.45 9.02
C ARG A 29 10.97 0.41 10.13
N LYS A 30 10.39 1.56 10.49
CA LYS A 30 9.45 1.62 11.61
C LYS A 30 8.14 0.93 11.22
N GLU A 31 7.64 0.07 12.11
CA GLU A 31 6.30 -0.49 12.01
C GLU A 31 5.24 0.61 12.08
N ILE A 32 4.05 0.32 11.55
CA ILE A 32 2.92 1.25 11.53
C ILE A 32 2.58 1.64 12.98
N SER A 33 2.83 2.90 13.31
CA SER A 33 2.73 3.47 14.65
C SER A 33 2.64 5.00 14.60
N ASP A 34 2.21 5.63 15.69
CA ASP A 34 2.19 7.10 15.81
C ASP A 34 3.60 7.71 15.66
N GLU A 35 4.62 6.99 16.13
CA GLU A 35 6.02 7.39 15.97
C GLU A 35 6.44 7.38 14.50
N SER A 36 6.07 6.33 13.75
CA SER A 36 6.33 6.25 12.30
C SER A 36 5.62 7.38 11.55
N HIS A 37 4.39 7.70 11.94
CA HIS A 37 3.60 8.78 11.33
C HIS A 37 4.27 10.13 11.56
N THR A 38 4.71 10.41 12.79
CA THR A 38 5.42 11.65 13.14
C THR A 38 6.75 11.75 12.38
N THR A 39 7.53 10.67 12.36
CA THR A 39 8.85 10.63 11.71
C THR A 39 8.73 10.87 10.20
N LEU A 40 7.79 10.20 9.53
CA LEU A 40 7.57 10.35 8.10
C LEU A 40 6.99 11.72 7.75
N GLY A 41 6.12 12.28 8.61
CA GLY A 41 5.60 13.64 8.46
C GLY A 41 6.71 14.69 8.47
N GLN A 42 7.60 14.63 9.47
CA GLN A 42 8.77 15.51 9.57
C GLN A 42 9.71 15.35 8.36
N PHE A 43 9.91 14.11 7.88
CA PHE A 43 10.71 13.85 6.70
C PHE A 43 10.11 14.49 5.43
N ILE A 44 8.80 14.35 5.23
CA ILE A 44 8.07 14.96 4.11
C ILE A 44 8.19 16.48 4.14
N GLU A 45 7.99 17.09 5.32
CA GLU A 45 8.10 18.54 5.52
C GLU A 45 9.53 19.03 5.25
N ALA A 46 10.53 18.43 5.88
CA ALA A 46 11.94 18.82 5.72
C ALA A 46 12.42 18.72 4.26
N LYS A 47 11.91 17.74 3.52
CA LYS A 47 12.22 17.52 2.10
C LYS A 47 11.31 18.29 1.14
N HIS A 48 10.33 19.04 1.65
CA HIS A 48 9.35 19.78 0.87
C HIS A 48 8.66 18.90 -0.18
N ILE A 49 8.35 17.65 0.18
CA ILE A 49 7.74 16.70 -0.76
C ILE A 49 6.26 17.06 -0.94
N PRO A 50 5.79 17.36 -2.16
CA PRO A 50 4.39 17.73 -2.38
C PRO A 50 3.44 16.61 -1.99
N GLN A 51 2.40 16.92 -1.22
CA GLN A 51 1.36 15.97 -0.85
C GLN A 51 0.12 16.16 -1.71
N VAL A 52 -0.47 15.06 -2.17
CA VAL A 52 -1.68 15.06 -3.00
C VAL A 52 -2.73 14.18 -2.35
N ASN A 53 -3.94 14.72 -2.20
CA ASN A 53 -5.14 14.01 -1.79
C ASN A 53 -6.20 14.21 -2.89
N TYR A 54 -6.96 13.16 -3.22
CA TYR A 54 -7.93 13.20 -4.31
C TYR A 54 -9.35 13.56 -3.86
N GLY A 55 -9.53 13.93 -2.58
CA GLY A 55 -10.79 14.43 -2.04
C GLY A 55 -11.85 13.35 -1.91
N ALA A 56 -13.09 13.65 -2.28
CA ALA A 56 -14.16 12.68 -2.33
C ALA A 56 -13.98 11.68 -3.49
N MET A 57 -14.40 10.43 -3.28
CA MET A 57 -14.41 9.38 -4.31
C MET A 57 -15.78 8.70 -4.36
N THR A 58 -16.21 8.32 -5.55
CA THR A 58 -17.39 7.46 -5.75
C THR A 58 -17.01 5.99 -5.62
N ALA A 59 -18.00 5.13 -5.38
CA ALA A 59 -17.75 3.69 -5.31
C ALA A 59 -17.21 3.18 -6.66
N GLY A 60 -16.09 2.45 -6.62
CA GLY A 60 -15.42 1.94 -7.82
C GLY A 60 -14.32 2.83 -8.39
N ASP A 61 -14.19 4.09 -7.94
CA ASP A 61 -13.00 4.89 -8.25
C ASP A 61 -11.75 4.21 -7.68
N ALA A 62 -10.57 4.41 -8.27
CA ALA A 62 -9.37 3.74 -7.79
C ALA A 62 -8.13 4.64 -7.81
N THR A 63 -7.28 4.45 -6.80
CA THR A 63 -5.91 4.98 -6.80
C THR A 63 -4.90 3.84 -6.90
N PHE A 64 -3.80 4.11 -7.59
CA PHE A 64 -2.66 3.22 -7.71
C PHE A 64 -1.43 3.94 -7.17
N HIS A 65 -0.62 3.24 -6.40
CA HIS A 65 0.61 3.76 -5.83
C HIS A 65 1.68 2.66 -5.86
N ALA A 66 2.94 3.07 -6.07
CA ALA A 66 4.09 2.17 -6.04
C ALA A 66 4.41 1.76 -4.59
N GLY A 67 5.06 0.61 -4.40
CA GLY A 67 5.33 0.04 -3.06
C GLY A 67 6.10 0.96 -2.10
N TRP A 68 6.97 1.84 -2.61
CA TRP A 68 7.70 2.83 -1.79
C TRP A 68 7.03 4.22 -1.72
N THR A 69 5.79 4.35 -2.20
CA THR A 69 5.05 5.62 -2.06
C THR A 69 4.63 5.80 -0.61
N ILE A 70 5.12 6.85 0.05
CA ILE A 70 4.70 7.23 1.39
C ILE A 70 3.27 7.74 1.27
N HIS A 71 2.38 7.18 2.08
CA HIS A 71 0.98 7.52 2.07
C HIS A 71 0.38 7.41 3.47
N SER A 72 -0.72 8.11 3.69
CA SER A 72 -1.51 8.03 4.91
C SER A 72 -3.00 8.09 4.57
N ALA A 73 -3.84 7.65 5.49
CA ALA A 73 -5.28 7.87 5.42
C ALA A 73 -5.72 8.53 6.72
N PRO A 74 -6.57 9.56 6.68
CA PRO A 74 -7.09 10.17 7.90
C PRO A 74 -7.98 9.17 8.64
N GLY A 75 -8.12 9.42 9.96
CA GLY A 75 -9.16 8.80 10.77
C GLY A 75 -10.54 9.13 10.21
N ASN A 76 -11.49 8.21 10.35
CA ASN A 76 -12.86 8.42 9.90
C ASN A 76 -13.64 9.20 10.97
N PRO A 77 -14.06 10.46 10.73
CA PRO A 77 -14.77 11.27 11.72
C PRO A 77 -16.28 11.01 11.74
N THR A 78 -16.76 10.01 11.00
CA THR A 78 -18.20 9.71 10.84
C THR A 78 -18.54 8.33 11.41
N ASP A 79 -19.83 8.10 11.65
CA ASP A 79 -20.35 6.78 12.06
C ASP A 79 -20.50 5.80 10.88
N GLN A 80 -20.24 6.25 9.64
CA GLN A 80 -20.35 5.41 8.46
C GLN A 80 -19.05 4.65 8.20
N MET A 81 -19.12 3.33 8.05
CA MET A 81 -17.93 2.52 7.79
C MET A 81 -17.36 2.77 6.39
N ARG A 82 -16.11 3.26 6.33
CA ARG A 82 -15.31 3.32 5.10
C ARG A 82 -14.89 1.91 4.66
N LYS A 83 -15.61 1.34 3.68
CA LYS A 83 -15.33 0.01 3.11
C LYS A 83 -14.45 0.15 1.87
N VAL A 84 -13.31 -0.54 1.85
CA VAL A 84 -12.32 -0.43 0.78
C VAL A 84 -11.82 -1.81 0.38
N MET A 85 -11.41 -1.94 -0.88
CA MET A 85 -10.67 -3.07 -1.40
C MET A 85 -9.25 -2.61 -1.73
N THR A 86 -8.28 -3.39 -1.27
CA THR A 86 -6.87 -3.22 -1.62
C THR A 86 -6.39 -4.43 -2.41
N ILE A 87 -5.61 -4.17 -3.45
CA ILE A 87 -4.90 -5.21 -4.21
C ILE A 87 -3.45 -4.77 -4.34
N ILE A 88 -2.53 -5.67 -3.97
CA ILE A 88 -1.10 -5.49 -4.16
C ILE A 88 -0.70 -6.34 -5.36
N TYR A 89 -0.02 -5.71 -6.32
CA TYR A 89 0.56 -6.40 -7.47
C TYR A 89 2.07 -6.45 -7.29
N VAL A 90 2.65 -7.61 -7.57
CA VAL A 90 4.11 -7.82 -7.61
C VAL A 90 4.49 -8.21 -9.04
N ALA A 91 5.75 -7.96 -9.43
CA ALA A 91 6.22 -8.36 -10.74
C ALA A 91 6.23 -9.89 -10.85
N ASP A 92 5.90 -10.41 -12.03
CA ASP A 92 6.11 -11.84 -12.32
C ASP A 92 7.60 -12.21 -12.13
N GLY A 93 7.85 -13.40 -11.60
CA GLY A 93 9.19 -13.84 -11.21
C GLY A 93 9.73 -13.23 -9.90
N THR A 94 8.91 -12.50 -9.13
CA THR A 94 9.32 -12.00 -7.79
C THR A 94 9.70 -13.17 -6.88
N VAL A 95 10.87 -13.08 -6.24
CA VAL A 95 11.34 -14.04 -5.24
C VAL A 95 11.02 -13.56 -3.83
N ILE A 96 10.54 -14.46 -2.99
CA ILE A 96 10.19 -14.18 -1.59
C ILE A 96 11.46 -13.88 -0.79
N ALA A 97 11.52 -12.70 -0.17
CA ALA A 97 12.60 -12.31 0.72
C ALA A 97 12.49 -12.98 2.11
N ASN A 98 13.60 -13.06 2.83
CA ASN A 98 13.56 -13.45 4.24
C ASN A 98 12.80 -12.38 5.05
N PRO A 99 11.78 -12.75 5.85
CA PRO A 99 11.09 -11.82 6.72
C PRO A 99 12.06 -11.13 7.69
N GLU A 100 11.92 -9.81 7.83
CA GLU A 100 12.69 -9.00 8.78
C GLU A 100 11.92 -8.73 10.08
N SER A 101 10.65 -9.11 10.16
CA SER A 101 9.81 -8.93 11.34
C SER A 101 8.72 -10.01 11.46
N LYS A 102 8.15 -10.15 12.67
CA LYS A 102 7.01 -11.05 12.92
C LYS A 102 5.79 -10.72 12.08
N ALA A 103 5.59 -9.43 11.76
CA ALA A 103 4.52 -9.01 10.86
C ALA A 103 4.74 -9.56 9.45
N GLN A 104 5.97 -9.46 8.92
CA GLN A 104 6.31 -10.04 7.61
C GLN A 104 6.22 -11.58 7.61
N GLU A 105 6.61 -12.25 8.70
CA GLU A 105 6.40 -13.70 8.85
C GLU A 105 4.91 -14.06 8.82
N SER A 106 4.07 -13.28 9.49
CA SER A 106 2.62 -13.48 9.48
C SER A 106 2.02 -13.25 8.09
N ASP A 107 2.47 -12.21 7.38
CA ASP A 107 2.05 -11.91 6.02
C ASP A 107 2.47 -13.00 5.03
N LEU A 108 3.71 -13.51 5.11
CA LEU A 108 4.17 -14.64 4.31
C LEU A 108 3.24 -15.85 4.49
N ASN A 109 2.99 -16.26 5.74
CA ASN A 109 2.15 -17.41 6.04
C ASN A 109 0.69 -17.24 5.58
N LYS A 110 0.16 -16.02 5.66
CA LYS A 110 -1.24 -15.73 5.33
C LYS A 110 -1.48 -15.54 3.83
N TRP A 111 -0.60 -14.79 3.17
CA TRP A 111 -0.81 -14.35 1.79
C TRP A 111 -0.10 -15.24 0.78
N LEU A 112 0.98 -15.93 1.15
CA LEU A 112 1.76 -16.82 0.29
C LEU A 112 1.81 -18.24 0.89
N PRO A 113 0.65 -18.87 1.15
CA PRO A 113 0.59 -20.12 1.89
C PRO A 113 1.36 -21.24 1.18
N GLY A 114 2.17 -21.96 1.95
CA GLY A 114 2.97 -23.09 1.46
C GLY A 114 4.28 -22.70 0.76
N LEU A 115 4.61 -21.41 0.71
CA LEU A 115 5.87 -20.91 0.14
C LEU A 115 6.83 -20.47 1.24
N ALA A 116 8.12 -20.49 0.94
CA ALA A 116 9.22 -20.10 1.81
C ALA A 116 10.09 -19.00 1.15
N PRO A 117 10.94 -18.30 1.93
CA PRO A 117 11.95 -17.42 1.37
C PRO A 117 12.82 -18.14 0.33
N GLY A 118 13.04 -17.49 -0.81
CA GLY A 118 13.72 -18.07 -1.97
C GLY A 118 12.79 -18.68 -3.03
N ASP A 119 11.53 -18.98 -2.69
CA ASP A 119 10.54 -19.41 -3.68
C ASP A 119 10.05 -18.23 -4.52
N LEU A 120 9.48 -18.53 -5.69
CA LEU A 120 8.70 -17.56 -6.45
C LEU A 120 7.43 -17.21 -5.68
N ALA A 121 7.02 -15.94 -5.69
CA ALA A 121 5.79 -15.45 -5.08
C ALA A 121 4.54 -15.85 -5.90
N ALA A 122 4.35 -17.15 -6.11
CA ALA A 122 3.31 -17.76 -6.92
C ALA A 122 2.62 -18.86 -6.10
N SER A 123 1.51 -18.49 -5.46
CA SER A 123 0.68 -19.40 -4.67
C SER A 123 -0.74 -19.46 -5.24
N PRO A 124 -1.60 -20.38 -4.79
CA PRO A 124 -3.01 -20.40 -5.19
C PRO A 124 -3.76 -19.08 -4.91
N LEU A 125 -3.27 -18.25 -3.97
CA LEU A 125 -3.83 -16.94 -3.66
C LEU A 125 -3.24 -15.79 -4.51
N ASN A 126 -2.16 -16.04 -5.25
CA ASN A 126 -1.42 -15.03 -6.03
C ASN A 126 -1.28 -15.51 -7.48
N PRO A 127 -2.39 -15.61 -8.23
CA PRO A 127 -2.35 -16.05 -9.62
C PRO A 127 -1.67 -14.99 -10.51
N LEU A 128 -1.12 -15.44 -11.64
CA LEU A 128 -0.70 -14.54 -12.70
C LEU A 128 -1.93 -13.81 -13.24
N VAL A 129 -1.97 -12.49 -13.09
CA VAL A 129 -3.11 -11.65 -13.47
C VAL A 129 -3.06 -11.17 -14.92
N TYR A 130 -1.86 -11.12 -15.51
CA TYR A 130 -1.63 -10.67 -16.88
C TYR A 130 -0.32 -11.22 -17.42
N GLN A 131 -0.35 -11.70 -18.65
CA GLN A 131 0.84 -12.02 -19.44
C GLN A 131 0.71 -11.28 -20.77
N ALA A 132 1.70 -10.47 -21.12
CA ALA A 132 1.74 -9.87 -22.45
C ALA A 132 2.08 -10.96 -23.48
N ASP A 133 1.39 -10.96 -24.61
CA ASP A 133 1.79 -11.80 -25.74
C ASP A 133 3.21 -11.43 -26.16
N SER A 134 4.06 -12.44 -26.35
CA SER A 134 5.39 -12.26 -26.93
C SER A 134 5.23 -11.63 -28.31
N LYS A 135 5.70 -10.39 -28.48
CA LYS A 135 5.80 -9.74 -29.80
C LYS A 135 6.97 -10.30 -30.60
#